data_AF-A0AAU5D9C8-F1
#
_entry.id   AF-A0AAU5D9C8-F1
#
_cell.length_a   1.000
_cell.length_b   1.000
_cell.length_c   1.000
_cell.angle_alpha   90.00
_cell.angle_beta   90.00
_cell.angle_gamma   90.00
#
_symmetry.space_group_name_H-M   'P 1'
#
loop_
_entity.id
_entity.type
_entity.pdbx_description
1 polymer ?
#
loop_
_entity_poly.entity_id
_entity_poly.type
_entity_poly.pdbx_seq_one_letter_code
_entity_poly.pdbx_strand_id
1 'polypeptide(L)'
;MAITRLPSSIYLADDSGDARRLAVIGWIRIELGRVSDASAHWLRFRSALAADPYLDIPTDSPLHAVDLAAGRGRPVRGVPRPPGTSAKDPYRHVVRRALEAIGSMPATGVGSAHRAGAPGVPFGDVKLGLYEAWVRHLNDLHAAAGSRAFIVFDGNGTESGLRRAHRRLVGRRHVIGDPVLVPAPRNPLLQAADQVAYAAFQQLALQPRREFMHTWLAEGVPHAAGPLAL
;
A
#
# COMPACT_ATOMS: atom_id res chain seq x y z
N MET A 1 -6.23 16.59 -34.77
CA MET A 1 -7.06 16.08 -33.66
C MET A 1 -6.16 15.28 -32.72
N ALA A 2 -5.90 15.76 -31.51
CA ALA A 2 -5.07 15.02 -30.56
C ALA A 2 -5.93 13.90 -29.92
N ILE A 3 -5.66 12.65 -30.27
CA ILE A 3 -6.27 11.50 -29.59
C ILE A 3 -5.86 11.56 -28.12
N THR A 4 -6.81 11.82 -27.24
CA THR A 4 -6.62 11.75 -25.80
C THR A 4 -6.30 10.30 -25.43
N ARG A 5 -5.02 9.93 -25.39
CA ARG A 5 -4.61 8.60 -24.90
C ARG A 5 -5.17 8.40 -23.49
N LEU A 6 -5.98 7.36 -23.32
CA LEU A 6 -6.56 6.96 -22.03
C LEU A 6 -5.45 6.75 -20.99
N PRO A 7 -5.76 6.84 -19.67
CA PRO A 7 -4.83 6.43 -18.63
C PRO A 7 -4.27 5.04 -18.92
N SER A 8 -2.95 4.90 -18.86
CA SER A 8 -2.27 3.62 -19.06
C SER A 8 -2.06 2.88 -17.74
N SER A 9 -2.18 3.56 -16.59
CA SER A 9 -1.93 2.96 -15.28
C SER A 9 -2.88 3.49 -14.20
N ILE A 10 -3.16 2.63 -13.22
CA ILE A 10 -3.85 2.95 -11.97
C ILE A 10 -2.87 2.73 -10.82
N TYR A 11 -2.83 3.67 -9.88
CA TYR A 11 -2.11 3.52 -8.61
C TYR A 11 -3.14 3.29 -7.52
N LEU A 12 -2.99 2.19 -6.79
CA LEU A 12 -3.70 1.93 -5.53
C LEU A 12 -2.73 2.20 -4.41
N ALA A 13 -3.07 3.13 -3.52
CA ALA A 13 -2.14 3.60 -2.50
C ALA A 13 -2.80 3.75 -1.14
N ASP A 14 -1.99 3.56 -0.11
CA ASP A 14 -2.34 3.71 1.29
C ASP A 14 -1.18 4.40 2.03
N ASP A 15 -1.44 4.91 3.23
CA ASP A 15 -0.45 5.57 4.07
C ASP A 15 -0.16 4.81 5.37
N SER A 16 1.04 5.05 5.90
CA SER A 16 1.48 4.54 7.20
C SER A 16 2.35 5.58 7.90
N GLY A 17 2.68 5.34 9.17
CA GLY A 17 3.51 6.24 9.95
C GLY A 17 3.33 6.12 11.46
N ASP A 18 4.07 6.94 12.21
CA ASP A 18 4.11 6.91 13.68
C ASP A 18 3.48 8.13 14.37
N ALA A 19 2.69 8.90 13.63
CA ALA A 19 2.02 10.13 14.08
C ALA A 19 2.96 11.24 14.59
N ARG A 20 4.28 11.05 14.56
CA ARG A 20 5.24 11.94 15.23
C ARG A 20 6.37 12.40 14.32
N ARG A 21 6.89 11.54 13.45
CA ARG A 21 8.15 11.79 12.76
C ARG A 21 8.24 11.22 11.36
N LEU A 22 7.47 10.19 11.02
CA LEU A 22 7.61 9.54 9.72
C LEU A 22 6.25 9.26 9.10
N ALA A 23 6.02 9.86 7.93
CA ALA A 23 4.91 9.53 7.05
C ALA A 23 5.44 8.68 5.89
N VAL A 24 4.66 7.68 5.49
CA VAL A 24 4.97 6.78 4.38
C VAL A 24 3.72 6.63 3.51
N ILE A 25 3.90 6.62 2.19
CA ILE A 25 2.90 6.17 1.23
C ILE A 25 3.44 4.90 0.57
N GLY A 26 2.66 3.83 0.57
CA GLY A 26 2.91 2.63 -0.22
C GLY A 26 1.92 2.54 -1.37
N TRP A 27 2.35 2.01 -2.52
CA TRP A 27 1.46 1.83 -3.66
C TRP A 27 1.74 0.59 -4.48
N ILE A 28 0.69 0.19 -5.20
CA ILE A 28 0.72 -0.78 -6.28
C ILE A 28 0.24 -0.07 -7.55
N ARG A 29 1.10 -0.02 -8.57
CA ARG A 29 0.82 0.46 -9.92
C ARG A 29 0.41 -0.73 -10.79
N ILE A 30 -0.74 -0.66 -11.43
CA ILE A 30 -1.21 -1.68 -12.36
C ILE A 30 -1.47 -1.04 -13.71
N GLU A 31 -1.10 -1.71 -14.80
CA GLU A 31 -1.52 -1.30 -16.13
C GLU A 31 -3.03 -1.45 -16.30
N LEU A 32 -3.69 -0.45 -16.88
CA LEU A 32 -5.17 -0.40 -16.87
C LEU A 32 -5.81 -1.64 -17.54
N GLY A 33 -5.19 -2.17 -18.60
CA GLY A 33 -5.63 -3.39 -19.28
C GLY A 33 -5.36 -4.70 -18.52
N ARG A 34 -4.71 -4.64 -17.35
CA ARG A 34 -4.24 -5.80 -16.56
C ARG A 34 -4.84 -5.83 -15.15
N VAL A 35 -5.77 -4.93 -14.84
CA VAL A 35 -6.41 -4.83 -13.52
C VAL A 35 -7.10 -6.14 -13.13
N SER A 36 -7.80 -6.80 -14.06
CA SER A 36 -8.46 -8.08 -13.79
C SER A 36 -7.47 -9.18 -13.42
N ASP A 37 -6.31 -9.23 -14.05
CA ASP A 37 -5.30 -10.26 -13.79
C ASP A 37 -4.63 -10.07 -12.43
N ALA A 38 -4.29 -8.82 -12.10
CA ALA A 38 -3.78 -8.45 -10.78
C ALA A 38 -4.81 -8.74 -9.68
N SER A 39 -6.08 -8.41 -9.94
CA SER A 39 -7.20 -8.68 -9.01
C SER A 39 -7.40 -10.18 -8.81
N ALA A 40 -7.41 -10.97 -9.88
CA ALA A 40 -7.53 -12.41 -9.82
C ALA A 40 -6.34 -13.05 -9.08
N HIS A 41 -5.12 -12.53 -9.26
CA HIS A 41 -3.94 -12.98 -8.52
C HIS A 41 -4.12 -12.75 -7.02
N TRP A 42 -4.50 -11.53 -6.62
CA TRP A 42 -4.72 -11.22 -5.21
C TRP A 42 -5.88 -12.02 -4.59
N LEU A 43 -6.96 -12.25 -5.34
CA LEU A 43 -8.07 -13.08 -4.87
C LEU A 43 -7.65 -14.54 -4.68
N ARG A 44 -6.80 -15.10 -5.55
CA ARG A 44 -6.23 -16.44 -5.35
C ARG A 44 -5.40 -16.53 -4.07
N PHE A 45 -4.60 -15.51 -3.78
CA PHE A 45 -3.90 -15.42 -2.50
C PHE A 45 -4.88 -15.46 -1.31
N ARG A 46 -5.97 -14.68 -1.35
CA ARG A 46 -7.00 -14.71 -0.31
C ARG A 46 -7.69 -16.06 -0.18
N SER A 47 -8.00 -16.72 -1.30
CA SER A 47 -8.54 -18.09 -1.30
C SER A 47 -7.56 -19.08 -0.67
N ALA A 48 -6.26 -18.93 -0.91
CA ALA A 48 -5.24 -19.79 -0.31
C ALA A 48 -5.07 -19.56 1.21
N LEU A 49 -5.33 -18.35 1.71
CA LEU A 49 -5.39 -18.10 3.16
C LEU A 49 -6.61 -18.80 3.79
N ALA A 50 -7.77 -18.72 3.14
CA ALA A 50 -9.00 -19.32 3.65
C ALA A 50 -8.98 -20.85 3.61
N ALA A 51 -8.23 -21.45 2.68
CA ALA A 51 -8.05 -22.89 2.58
C ALA A 51 -6.94 -23.44 3.50
N ASP A 52 -6.16 -22.57 4.14
CA ASP A 52 -5.06 -22.98 5.01
C ASP A 52 -5.61 -23.51 6.34
N PRO A 53 -5.40 -24.80 6.68
CA PRO A 53 -5.98 -25.40 7.89
C PRO A 53 -5.39 -24.82 9.19
N TYR A 54 -4.32 -24.03 9.10
CA TYR A 54 -3.68 -23.37 10.23
C TYR A 54 -4.12 -21.91 10.41
N LEU A 55 -4.99 -21.40 9.53
CA LEU A 55 -5.49 -20.03 9.55
C LEU A 55 -7.03 -20.01 9.61
N ASP A 56 -7.58 -19.05 10.36
CA ASP A 56 -9.03 -18.76 10.38
C ASP A 56 -9.26 -17.38 9.74
N ILE A 57 -8.98 -17.27 8.44
CA ILE A 57 -9.07 -16.01 7.69
C ILE A 57 -10.01 -16.21 6.49
N PRO A 58 -11.30 -15.86 6.62
CA PRO A 58 -12.26 -15.91 5.52
C PRO A 58 -11.85 -15.01 4.34
N THR A 59 -12.28 -15.39 3.14
CA THR A 59 -11.94 -14.67 1.89
C THR A 59 -12.45 -13.23 1.84
N ASP A 60 -13.43 -12.86 2.65
CA ASP A 60 -14.03 -11.51 2.73
C ASP A 60 -13.51 -10.68 3.92
N SER A 61 -12.69 -11.27 4.79
CA SER A 61 -12.19 -10.59 5.99
C SER A 61 -11.13 -9.53 5.63
N PRO A 62 -11.20 -8.31 6.19
CA PRO A 62 -10.18 -7.30 5.94
C PRO A 62 -8.79 -7.75 6.38
N LEU A 63 -7.78 -7.52 5.54
CA LEU A 63 -6.37 -7.79 5.82
C LEU A 63 -5.66 -6.47 6.15
N HIS A 64 -5.84 -5.97 7.37
CA HIS A 64 -5.13 -4.78 7.86
C HIS A 64 -3.75 -5.17 8.40
N ALA A 65 -2.69 -4.68 7.77
CA ALA A 65 -1.30 -5.06 8.05
C ALA A 65 -0.92 -4.85 9.53
N VAL A 66 -1.30 -3.69 10.08
CA VAL A 66 -1.05 -3.33 11.49
C VAL A 66 -1.69 -4.34 12.45
N ASP A 67 -2.91 -4.78 12.15
CA ASP A 67 -3.64 -5.72 13.00
C ASP A 67 -3.04 -7.12 12.90
N LEU A 68 -2.79 -7.59 11.68
CA LEU A 68 -2.15 -8.89 11.45
C LEU A 68 -0.77 -8.96 12.13
N ALA A 69 0.09 -7.94 11.96
CA ALA A 69 1.40 -7.91 12.59
C ALA A 69 1.34 -7.89 14.14
N ALA A 70 0.27 -7.33 14.71
CA ALA A 70 0.00 -7.34 16.14
C ALA A 70 -0.61 -8.66 16.64
N GLY A 71 -1.00 -9.58 15.75
CA GLY A 71 -1.76 -10.79 16.04
C GLY A 71 -3.25 -10.53 16.32
N ARG A 72 -3.78 -9.43 15.78
CA ARG A 72 -5.20 -9.04 15.83
C ARG A 72 -5.85 -9.35 14.49
N GLY A 73 -7.18 -9.51 14.46
CA GLY A 73 -7.92 -9.80 13.23
C GLY A 73 -8.68 -11.13 13.19
N ARG A 74 -9.22 -11.57 14.33
CA ARG A 74 -9.96 -12.83 14.63
C ARG A 74 -9.06 -14.00 15.06
N PRO A 75 -9.45 -14.76 16.10
CA PRO A 75 -8.65 -15.85 16.63
C PRO A 75 -8.52 -17.00 15.63
N VAL A 76 -7.30 -17.49 15.40
CA VAL A 76 -7.08 -18.87 14.95
C VAL A 76 -7.65 -19.80 16.04
N ARG A 77 -8.95 -20.11 16.00
CA ARG A 77 -9.59 -21.04 16.93
C ARG A 77 -9.29 -22.46 16.48
N GLY A 78 -8.81 -23.30 17.39
CA GLY A 78 -8.74 -24.74 17.19
C GLY A 78 -7.52 -25.26 16.44
N VAL A 79 -6.55 -24.43 16.06
CA VAL A 79 -5.30 -24.89 15.45
C VAL A 79 -4.30 -25.28 16.55
N PRO A 80 -3.85 -26.54 16.62
CA PRO A 80 -2.82 -26.97 17.56
C PRO A 80 -1.53 -26.19 17.30
N ARG A 81 -0.93 -25.61 18.36
CA ARG A 81 0.35 -24.92 18.26
C ARG A 81 1.43 -25.71 19.01
N PRO A 82 2.64 -25.83 18.45
CA PRO A 82 3.77 -26.34 19.20
C PRO A 82 3.98 -25.49 20.47
N PRO A 83 4.31 -26.11 21.62
CA PRO A 83 4.64 -25.38 22.83
C PRO A 83 5.75 -24.35 22.57
N GLY A 84 5.56 -23.12 23.06
CA GLY A 84 6.54 -22.03 22.90
C GLY A 84 6.37 -21.15 21.64
N THR A 85 5.42 -21.46 20.75
CA THR A 85 5.17 -20.64 19.55
C THR A 85 4.30 -19.41 19.87
N SER A 86 4.66 -18.23 19.35
CA SER A 86 3.84 -17.03 19.60
C SER A 86 2.49 -17.15 18.90
N ALA A 87 1.42 -16.73 19.59
CA ALA A 87 0.10 -16.60 18.98
C ALA A 87 0.06 -15.61 17.79
N LYS A 88 1.09 -14.78 17.64
CA LYS A 88 1.20 -13.75 16.59
C LYS A 88 1.86 -14.26 15.30
N ASP A 89 2.64 -15.33 15.39
CA ASP A 89 3.49 -15.77 14.27
C ASP A 89 2.68 -16.18 13.03
N PRO A 90 1.52 -16.87 13.15
CA PRO A 90 0.67 -17.15 12.00
C PRO A 90 0.23 -15.88 11.26
N TYR A 91 -0.16 -14.82 11.98
CA TYR A 91 -0.62 -13.57 11.34
C TYR A 91 0.53 -12.77 10.74
N ARG A 92 1.71 -12.79 11.36
CA ARG A 92 2.92 -12.20 10.75
C ARG A 92 3.30 -12.92 9.48
N HIS A 93 3.15 -14.25 9.45
CA HIS A 93 3.37 -15.04 8.25
C HIS A 93 2.37 -14.69 7.14
N VAL A 94 1.12 -14.34 7.47
CA VAL A 94 0.14 -13.82 6.49
C VAL A 94 0.63 -12.54 5.83
N VAL A 95 1.20 -11.59 6.60
CA VAL A 95 1.76 -10.35 6.03
C VAL A 95 2.92 -10.66 5.07
N ARG A 96 3.81 -11.59 5.42
CA ARG A 96 4.90 -12.01 4.54
C ARG A 96 4.39 -12.65 3.25
N ARG A 97 3.44 -13.59 3.34
CA ARG A 97 2.79 -14.20 2.17
C ARG A 97 2.05 -13.18 1.30
N ALA A 98 1.48 -12.14 1.92
CA ALA A 98 0.84 -11.05 1.20
C ALA A 98 1.85 -10.25 0.37
N LEU A 99 3.02 -9.91 0.96
CA LEU A 99 4.10 -9.23 0.25
C LEU A 99 4.66 -10.11 -0.88
N GLU A 100 4.85 -11.41 -0.68
CA GLU A 100 5.26 -12.36 -1.74
C GLU A 100 4.24 -12.44 -2.89
N ALA A 101 2.94 -12.47 -2.56
CA ALA A 101 1.87 -12.43 -3.57
C ALA A 101 1.88 -11.10 -4.35
N ILE A 102 2.15 -9.98 -3.68
CA ILE A 102 2.34 -8.68 -4.34
C ILE A 102 3.59 -8.71 -5.22
N GLY A 103 4.68 -9.29 -4.74
CA GLY A 103 5.96 -9.45 -5.44
C GLY A 103 5.91 -10.33 -6.69
N SER A 104 4.89 -11.17 -6.81
CA SER A 104 4.66 -12.03 -7.98
C SER A 104 3.41 -11.64 -8.78
N MET A 105 2.79 -10.50 -8.46
CA MET A 105 1.60 -10.00 -9.13
C MET A 105 1.93 -9.56 -10.57
N PRO A 106 1.23 -10.06 -11.60
CA PRO A 106 1.58 -9.80 -12.99
C PRO A 106 1.33 -8.34 -13.39
N ALA A 107 2.18 -7.79 -14.26
CA ALA A 107 2.06 -6.44 -14.82
C ALA A 107 1.85 -5.35 -13.76
N THR A 108 2.55 -5.53 -12.63
CA THR A 108 2.40 -4.72 -11.44
C THR A 108 3.74 -4.09 -11.08
N GLY A 109 3.76 -2.79 -10.85
CA GLY A 109 4.89 -2.11 -10.22
C GLY A 109 4.55 -1.79 -8.77
N VAL A 110 5.52 -1.89 -7.87
CA VAL A 110 5.31 -1.62 -6.44
C VAL A 110 6.28 -0.54 -6.00
N GLY A 111 5.88 0.31 -5.06
CA GLY A 111 6.84 1.24 -4.48
C GLY A 111 6.34 1.92 -3.22
N SER A 112 7.23 2.71 -2.64
CA SER A 112 6.92 3.54 -1.48
C SER A 112 7.70 4.86 -1.50
N ALA A 113 7.16 5.85 -0.80
CA ALA A 113 7.77 7.14 -0.57
C ALA A 113 7.56 7.56 0.88
N HIS A 114 8.46 8.38 1.40
CA HIS A 114 8.41 8.80 2.80
C HIS A 114 8.82 10.25 2.97
N ARG A 115 8.37 10.82 4.08
CA ARG A 115 8.77 12.14 4.55
C ARG A 115 8.95 12.12 6.06
N ALA A 116 10.08 12.65 6.51
CA ALA A 116 10.31 12.91 7.92
C ALA A 116 9.68 14.25 8.34
N GLY A 117 9.01 14.28 9.48
CA GLY A 117 8.46 15.49 10.09
C GLY A 117 9.52 16.24 10.88
N ALA A 118 9.59 17.56 10.69
CA ALA A 118 10.40 18.44 11.52
C ALA A 118 9.72 18.68 12.89
N PRO A 119 10.48 18.94 13.97
CA PRO A 119 9.91 19.31 15.26
C PRO A 119 8.92 20.47 15.16
N GLY A 120 7.77 20.34 15.83
CA GLY A 120 6.73 21.38 15.85
C GLY A 120 5.80 21.41 14.63
N VAL A 121 6.08 20.63 13.57
CA VAL A 121 5.17 20.50 12.42
C VAL A 121 4.07 19.49 12.73
N PRO A 122 2.77 19.86 12.56
CA PRO A 122 1.68 18.92 12.70
C PRO A 122 1.83 17.72 11.76
N PHE A 123 1.64 16.50 12.27
CA PHE A 123 1.82 15.29 11.47
C PHE A 123 0.89 15.22 10.24
N GLY A 124 -0.31 15.79 10.35
CA GLY A 124 -1.24 15.92 9.22
C GLY A 124 -0.62 16.70 8.05
N ASP A 125 0.15 17.74 8.34
CA ASP A 125 0.85 18.53 7.32
C ASP A 125 2.02 17.76 6.70
N VAL A 126 2.70 16.93 7.49
CA VAL A 126 3.75 16.03 6.99
C VAL A 126 3.16 15.02 6.00
N LYS A 127 2.04 14.37 6.36
CA LYS A 127 1.32 13.43 5.49
C LYS A 127 0.83 14.09 4.21
N LEU A 128 0.15 15.23 4.32
CA LEU A 128 -0.36 15.96 3.17
C LEU A 128 0.78 16.44 2.27
N GLY A 129 1.86 16.94 2.86
CA GLY A 129 3.04 17.37 2.12
C GLY A 129 3.71 16.22 1.36
N LEU A 130 3.82 15.03 1.98
CA LEU A 130 4.31 13.82 1.31
C LEU A 130 3.42 13.45 0.12
N TYR A 131 2.10 13.45 0.31
CA TYR A 131 1.15 13.17 -0.77
C TYR A 131 1.28 14.17 -1.92
N GLU A 132 1.38 15.46 -1.61
CA GLU A 132 1.59 16.50 -2.63
C GLU A 132 2.86 16.27 -3.46
N ALA A 133 3.97 15.94 -2.80
CA ALA A 133 5.23 15.66 -3.50
C ALA A 133 5.16 14.37 -4.32
N TRP A 134 4.51 13.33 -3.80
CA TRP A 134 4.29 12.07 -4.52
C TRP A 134 3.44 12.26 -5.77
N VAL A 135 2.33 13.01 -5.68
CA VAL A 135 1.48 13.28 -6.85
C VAL A 135 2.22 14.10 -7.93
N ARG A 136 3.07 15.07 -7.53
CA ARG A 136 3.94 15.78 -8.48
C ARG A 136 4.95 14.84 -9.13
N HIS A 137 5.61 14.00 -8.33
CA HIS A 137 6.56 13.01 -8.82
C HIS A 137 5.91 12.06 -9.85
N LEU A 138 4.72 11.54 -9.56
CA LEU A 138 3.98 10.71 -10.52
C LEU A 138 3.59 11.49 -11.79
N ASN A 139 3.17 12.75 -11.65
CA ASN A 139 2.84 13.58 -12.80
C ASN A 139 4.05 13.75 -13.73
N ASP A 140 5.22 14.03 -13.17
CA ASP A 140 6.45 14.23 -13.92
C ASP A 140 6.95 12.92 -14.56
N LEU A 141 6.87 11.80 -13.83
CA LEU A 141 7.18 10.47 -14.34
C LEU A 141 6.30 10.11 -15.55
N HIS A 142 4.99 10.33 -15.45
CA HIS A 142 4.07 10.06 -16.55
C HIS A 142 4.20 11.08 -17.70
N ALA A 143 4.59 12.32 -17.40
CA ALA A 143 4.90 13.33 -18.42
C ALA A 143 6.10 12.90 -19.27
N ALA A 144 7.21 12.51 -18.63
CA ALA A 144 8.40 12.03 -19.29
C ALA A 144 8.13 10.79 -20.16
N ALA A 145 7.27 9.89 -19.69
CA ALA A 145 6.88 8.69 -20.43
C ALA A 145 5.77 8.91 -21.48
N GLY A 146 5.26 10.14 -21.63
CA GLY A 146 4.14 10.44 -22.55
C GLY A 146 2.86 9.66 -22.24
N SER A 147 2.66 9.28 -20.97
CA SER A 147 1.59 8.40 -20.49
C SER A 147 0.71 9.12 -19.46
N ARG A 148 -0.30 8.43 -18.92
CA ARG A 148 -1.24 9.01 -17.96
C ARG A 148 -1.61 8.02 -16.87
N ALA A 149 -1.91 8.55 -15.69
CA ALA A 149 -2.27 7.75 -14.53
C ALA A 149 -3.50 8.28 -13.80
N PHE A 150 -4.14 7.38 -13.07
CA PHE A 150 -5.20 7.69 -12.13
C PHE A 150 -4.85 7.12 -10.74
N ILE A 151 -5.30 7.77 -9.67
CA ILE A 151 -4.98 7.40 -8.28
C ILE A 151 -6.25 7.01 -7.54
N VAL A 152 -6.25 5.80 -7.00
CA VAL A 152 -7.18 5.32 -5.98
C VAL A 152 -6.42 5.29 -4.66
N PHE A 153 -6.95 5.95 -3.64
CA PHE A 153 -6.29 6.11 -2.35
C PHE A 153 -7.22 5.62 -1.24
N ASP A 154 -6.66 5.00 -0.19
CA ASP A 154 -7.48 4.64 0.97
C ASP A 154 -8.08 5.88 1.62
N GLY A 155 -9.39 5.86 1.84
CA GLY A 155 -10.08 6.96 2.48
C GLY A 155 -11.59 6.84 2.41
N ASN A 156 -12.25 7.52 3.33
CA ASN A 156 -13.71 7.53 3.46
C ASN A 156 -14.38 8.69 2.68
N GLY A 157 -13.60 9.47 1.92
CA GLY A 157 -14.12 10.59 1.13
C GLY A 157 -14.15 11.94 1.84
N THR A 158 -13.87 12.03 3.15
CA THR A 158 -13.95 13.29 3.91
C THR A 158 -12.69 14.13 3.82
N GLU A 159 -11.56 13.54 3.41
CA GLU A 159 -10.27 14.23 3.31
C GLU A 159 -10.24 15.16 2.08
N SER A 160 -10.18 16.47 2.32
CA SER A 160 -10.16 17.48 1.26
C SER A 160 -8.75 17.84 0.80
N GLY A 161 -7.72 17.57 1.61
CA GLY A 161 -6.32 17.85 1.33
C GLY A 161 -5.81 17.13 0.09
N LEU A 162 -6.14 15.84 -0.05
CA LEU A 162 -5.71 15.02 -1.20
C LEU A 162 -6.26 15.55 -2.53
N ARG A 163 -7.52 16.00 -2.56
CA ARG A 163 -8.12 16.64 -3.74
C ARG A 163 -7.43 17.97 -4.05
N ARG A 164 -7.13 18.76 -3.03
CA ARG A 164 -6.42 20.04 -3.18
C ARG A 164 -5.03 19.83 -3.78
N ALA A 165 -4.31 18.79 -3.35
CA ALA A 165 -3.01 18.41 -3.90
C ALA A 165 -3.08 18.18 -5.43
N HIS A 166 -4.07 17.42 -5.90
CA HIS A 166 -4.28 17.22 -7.34
C HIS A 166 -4.62 18.52 -8.06
N ARG A 167 -5.48 19.36 -7.48
CA ARG A 167 -5.88 20.64 -8.09
C ARG A 167 -4.74 21.64 -8.19
N ARG A 168 -3.73 21.55 -7.32
CA ARG A 168 -2.50 22.36 -7.35
C ARG A 168 -1.49 21.93 -8.43
N LEU A 169 -1.68 20.80 -9.12
CA LEU A 169 -0.87 20.46 -10.28
C LEU A 169 -1.05 21.52 -11.37
N VAL A 170 0.03 22.24 -11.67
CA VAL A 170 0.12 23.26 -12.71
C VAL A 170 0.62 22.65 -14.03
N GLY A 171 0.22 23.22 -15.17
CA GLY A 171 0.69 22.78 -16.49
C GLY A 171 -0.04 21.55 -17.03
N ARG A 172 0.65 20.75 -17.86
CA ARG A 172 0.09 19.57 -18.52
C ARG A 172 -0.08 18.45 -17.51
N ARG A 173 -1.33 18.04 -17.28
CA ARG A 173 -1.66 16.96 -16.33
C ARG A 173 -1.47 15.59 -16.95
N HIS A 174 -0.67 14.78 -16.26
CA HIS A 174 -0.43 13.37 -16.53
C HIS A 174 -0.96 12.47 -15.41
N VAL A 175 -1.15 13.00 -14.20
CA VAL A 175 -2.10 12.45 -13.21
C VAL A 175 -3.46 13.09 -13.45
N ILE A 176 -4.47 12.25 -13.70
CA ILE A 176 -5.78 12.69 -14.20
C ILE A 176 -6.80 12.75 -13.05
N GLY A 177 -7.57 13.84 -13.00
CA GLY A 177 -8.68 14.01 -12.06
C GLY A 177 -8.25 14.23 -10.60
N ASP A 178 -9.25 14.27 -9.72
CA ASP A 178 -9.09 14.14 -8.27
C ASP A 178 -8.83 12.65 -7.92
N PRO A 179 -8.22 12.33 -6.77
CA PRO A 179 -8.09 10.94 -6.35
C PRO A 179 -9.47 10.36 -6.03
N VAL A 180 -9.68 9.08 -6.35
CA VAL A 180 -10.84 8.33 -5.89
C VAL A 180 -10.52 7.76 -4.51
N LEU A 181 -11.28 8.19 -3.52
CA LEU A 181 -11.14 7.75 -2.13
C LEU A 181 -12.07 6.57 -1.90
N VAL A 182 -11.50 5.42 -1.54
CA VAL A 182 -12.25 4.18 -1.30
C VAL A 182 -11.73 3.56 -0.01
N PRO A 183 -12.59 3.15 0.94
CA PRO A 183 -12.12 2.51 2.15
C PRO A 183 -11.53 1.12 1.84
N ALA A 184 -10.30 0.88 2.29
CA ALA A 184 -9.54 -0.34 2.06
C ALA A 184 -10.29 -1.64 2.42
N PRO A 185 -11.09 -1.73 3.51
CA PRO A 185 -11.90 -2.93 3.79
C PRO A 185 -12.80 -3.38 2.63
N ARG A 186 -13.18 -2.47 1.73
CA ARG A 186 -14.05 -2.73 0.58
C ARG A 186 -13.31 -2.90 -0.74
N ASN A 187 -11.98 -2.75 -0.75
CA ASN A 187 -11.17 -2.86 -1.97
C ASN A 187 -9.96 -3.76 -1.70
N PRO A 188 -9.96 -5.01 -2.23
CA PRO A 188 -8.87 -5.95 -2.00
C PRO A 188 -7.50 -5.42 -2.44
N LEU A 189 -7.41 -4.69 -3.55
CA LEU A 189 -6.14 -4.17 -4.05
C LEU A 189 -5.62 -2.98 -3.21
N LEU A 190 -6.50 -2.21 -2.56
CA LEU A 190 -6.06 -1.23 -1.54
C LEU A 190 -5.51 -1.93 -0.29
N GLN A 191 -6.09 -3.05 0.13
CA GLN A 191 -5.50 -3.85 1.24
C GLN A 191 -4.12 -4.39 0.88
N ALA A 192 -3.85 -4.66 -0.41
CA ALA A 192 -2.51 -5.01 -0.85
C ALA A 192 -1.55 -3.80 -0.74
N ALA A 193 -2.00 -2.60 -1.09
CA ALA A 193 -1.22 -1.37 -0.90
C ALA A 193 -0.95 -1.05 0.58
N ASP A 194 -1.88 -1.33 1.50
CA ASP A 194 -1.68 -1.24 2.97
C ASP A 194 -0.49 -2.10 3.43
N GLN A 195 -0.37 -3.33 2.92
CA GLN A 195 0.78 -4.20 3.26
C GLN A 195 2.12 -3.55 2.84
N VAL A 196 2.16 -2.95 1.65
CA VAL A 196 3.34 -2.23 1.14
C VAL A 196 3.66 -1.03 2.03
N ALA A 197 2.66 -0.19 2.34
CA ALA A 197 2.83 1.01 3.16
C ALA A 197 3.33 0.66 4.57
N TYR A 198 2.75 -0.37 5.18
CA TYR A 198 3.15 -0.83 6.51
C TYR A 198 4.56 -1.41 6.53
N ALA A 199 4.91 -2.27 5.56
CA ALA A 199 6.23 -2.88 5.48
C ALA A 199 7.32 -1.83 5.21
N ALA A 200 7.07 -0.88 4.30
CA ALA A 200 7.96 0.25 4.04
C ALA A 200 8.17 1.09 5.31
N PHE A 201 7.11 1.35 6.08
CA PHE A 201 7.23 2.03 7.37
C PHE A 201 8.07 1.24 8.38
N GLN A 202 7.91 -0.09 8.49
CA GLN A 202 8.74 -0.88 9.40
C GLN A 202 10.22 -0.87 9.00
N GLN A 203 10.52 -0.94 7.70
CA GLN A 203 11.89 -0.84 7.17
C GLN A 203 12.56 0.51 7.49
N LEU A 204 11.79 1.60 7.52
CA LEU A 204 12.32 2.95 7.77
C LEU A 204 12.33 3.33 9.26
N ALA A 205 11.30 2.96 10.01
CA ALA A 205 11.15 3.36 11.40
C ALA A 205 12.15 2.67 12.34
N LEU A 206 12.68 1.50 11.92
CA LEU A 206 13.72 0.73 12.59
C LEU A 206 13.50 0.56 14.10
N GLN A 207 12.24 0.39 14.53
CA GLN A 207 11.93 0.23 15.95
C GLN A 207 12.56 -1.08 16.47
N PRO A 208 13.37 -1.07 17.54
CA PRO A 208 14.09 -2.27 18.00
C PRO A 208 13.18 -3.46 18.30
N ARG A 209 12.02 -3.21 18.94
CA ARG A 209 11.00 -4.25 19.25
C ARG A 209 10.32 -4.85 18.01
N ARG A 210 10.65 -4.38 16.80
CA ARG A 210 10.07 -4.74 15.51
C ARG A 210 11.13 -5.12 14.47
N GLU A 211 12.36 -5.41 14.91
CA GLU A 211 13.50 -5.78 14.05
C GLU A 211 13.16 -6.87 13.03
N PHE A 212 12.40 -7.89 13.46
CA PHE A 212 11.94 -8.97 12.61
C PHE A 212 11.12 -8.53 11.38
N MET A 213 10.65 -7.27 11.31
CA MET A 213 9.88 -6.71 10.20
C MET A 213 10.70 -5.82 9.27
N HIS A 214 11.93 -5.46 9.63
CA HIS A 214 12.71 -4.45 8.90
C HIS A 214 13.04 -4.89 7.46
N THR A 215 13.09 -6.20 7.19
CA THR A 215 13.42 -6.78 5.88
C THR A 215 12.21 -7.20 5.05
N TRP A 216 10.99 -7.15 5.61
CA TRP A 216 9.80 -7.75 5.00
C TRP A 216 9.51 -7.25 3.58
N LEU A 217 9.61 -5.94 3.35
CA LEU A 217 9.36 -5.38 2.03
C LEU A 217 10.40 -5.86 1.00
N ALA A 218 11.68 -5.82 1.36
CA ALA A 218 12.77 -6.22 0.48
C ALA A 218 12.75 -7.74 0.16
N GLU A 219 12.37 -8.56 1.14
CA GLU A 219 12.22 -10.02 0.95
C GLU A 219 11.01 -10.37 0.08
N GLY A 220 9.84 -9.79 0.39
CA GLY A 220 8.59 -10.14 -0.30
C GLY A 220 8.41 -9.46 -1.66
N VAL A 221 8.95 -8.24 -1.82
CA VAL A 221 8.84 -7.43 -3.03
C VAL A 221 10.21 -6.86 -3.43
N PRO A 222 11.17 -7.71 -3.85
CA PRO A 222 12.55 -7.30 -4.12
C PRO A 222 12.70 -6.27 -5.25
N HIS A 223 11.67 -6.11 -6.09
CA HIS A 223 11.62 -5.16 -7.19
C HIS A 223 10.87 -3.85 -6.84
N ALA A 224 10.49 -3.65 -5.58
CA ALA A 224 9.80 -2.43 -5.15
C ALA A 224 10.69 -1.20 -5.34
N ALA A 225 10.12 -0.13 -5.89
CA ALA A 225 10.79 1.16 -6.01
C ALA A 225 10.78 1.92 -4.68
N GLY A 226 11.93 2.46 -4.27
CA GLY A 226 12.06 3.27 -3.05
C GLY A 226 12.48 2.46 -1.81
N PRO A 227 12.29 3.01 -0.59
CA PRO A 227 11.47 4.20 -0.30
C PRO A 227 12.07 5.51 -0.82
N LEU A 228 11.34 6.22 -1.66
CA LEU A 228 11.75 7.54 -2.15
C LEU A 228 11.65 8.57 -1.01
N ALA A 229 12.68 9.39 -0.80
CA ALA A 229 12.59 10.53 0.11
C ALA A 229 11.98 11.73 -0.65
N LEU A 230 10.79 12.17 -0.26
CA LEU A 230 10.02 13.22 -0.94
C LEU A 230 9.59 14.36 -0.03
#